data_AF-A0A8T3NP91-F1
#
_entry.id   AF-A0A8T3NP91-F1
#
_cell.length_a   1.000
_cell.length_b   1.000
_cell.length_c   1.000
_cell.angle_alpha   90.00
_cell.angle_beta   90.00
_cell.angle_gamma   90.00
#
_symmetry.space_group_name_H-M   'P 1'
#
loop_
_entity.id
_entity.type
_entity.pdbx_description
1 polymer ?
#
loop_
_entity_poly.entity_id
_entity_poly.type
_entity_poly.pdbx_seq_one_letter_code
_entity_poly.pdbx_strand_id
1 'polypeptide(L)'
;MARTTTETRRARPGASMQPAQRPILRGAGLGGHPDVVFDGRTAYDFFISLNVAAGEDADLLPEDATWLRRSRKSLAEPVRDCLDVCFGDQSVDAFHALPSLLVARPDIKDASSFVAALDEIPDEGIVRLLVEDIVRHVEGTDLVERVIRGEEKALAVVQTKFEEWDKASIVGFLRDPEPSVDKMRRVVEAWLPLYQAVEDRVASVLEQDLKDRKSDRASMDPATLIERTTGGLRWLPEPPVRRVIMAPSYFARPYNYIYQAHDWRLFAYPVADSALGSLDAAVPPQAVV
;
A
#
# COMPACT_ATOMS: atom_id res chain seq x y z
N MET A 1 -6.84 -69.15 20.40
CA MET A 1 -7.33 -69.54 21.75
C MET A 1 -6.41 -68.88 22.76
N ALA A 2 -6.81 -68.18 23.83
CA ALA A 2 -8.09 -67.66 24.33
C ALA A 2 -7.79 -66.29 25.03
N ARG A 3 -8.65 -65.25 25.10
CA ARG A 3 -9.74 -64.99 26.10
C ARG A 3 -9.38 -65.50 27.52
N THR A 4 -9.51 -64.78 28.64
CA THR A 4 -10.09 -63.46 29.02
C THR A 4 -9.53 -63.06 30.44
N THR A 5 -9.84 -61.97 31.17
CA THR A 5 -10.89 -60.92 31.14
C THR A 5 -10.44 -59.66 31.93
N THR A 6 -10.84 -58.46 31.46
CA THR A 6 -11.52 -57.36 32.20
C THR A 6 -11.07 -56.86 33.59
N GLU A 7 -10.84 -55.54 33.70
CA GLU A 7 -11.49 -54.74 34.76
C GLU A 7 -11.99 -53.39 34.22
N THR A 8 -13.20 -52.98 34.61
CA THR A 8 -13.87 -51.76 34.13
C THR A 8 -14.18 -50.85 35.33
N ARG A 9 -13.73 -49.60 35.32
CA ARG A 9 -14.20 -48.59 36.29
C ARG A 9 -14.73 -47.37 35.57
N ARG A 10 -16.02 -47.09 35.77
CA ARG A 10 -16.75 -45.95 35.20
C ARG A 10 -17.16 -44.98 36.32
N ALA A 11 -17.41 -43.73 35.93
CA ALA A 11 -17.86 -42.55 36.72
C ALA A 11 -16.72 -41.57 37.08
N ARG A 12 -16.90 -40.24 37.00
CA ARG A 12 -18.12 -39.43 36.78
C ARG A 12 -17.97 -38.39 35.63
N PRO A 13 -19.07 -37.94 35.01
CA PRO A 13 -19.10 -36.69 34.24
C PRO A 13 -19.15 -35.48 35.19
N GLY A 14 -18.55 -34.35 34.78
CA GLY A 14 -18.60 -33.09 35.54
C GLY A 14 -17.23 -32.55 35.94
N ALA A 15 -16.45 -32.09 34.96
CA ALA A 15 -15.36 -31.16 35.18
C ALA A 15 -15.38 -30.14 34.02
N SER A 16 -15.67 -28.89 34.33
CA SER A 16 -15.60 -27.79 33.36
C SER A 16 -14.14 -27.60 32.93
N MET A 17 -13.83 -27.86 31.67
CA MET A 17 -12.54 -27.44 31.11
C MET A 17 -12.51 -25.92 31.05
N GLN A 18 -11.84 -25.29 32.01
CA GLN A 18 -11.31 -23.94 31.79
C GLN A 18 -10.36 -24.01 30.57
N PRO A 19 -10.45 -23.08 29.62
CA PRO A 19 -9.48 -23.03 28.52
C PRO A 19 -8.09 -22.81 29.11
N ALA A 20 -7.14 -23.69 28.76
CA ALA A 20 -5.78 -23.61 29.25
C ALA A 20 -5.17 -22.25 28.87
N GLN A 21 -4.83 -21.43 29.86
CA GLN A 21 -4.09 -20.20 29.64
C GLN A 21 -2.75 -20.55 28.96
N ARG A 22 -2.60 -20.15 27.70
CA ARG A 22 -1.34 -20.32 26.97
C ARG A 22 -0.25 -19.50 27.67
N PRO A 23 1.00 -19.99 27.72
CA PRO A 23 2.07 -19.25 28.39
C PRO A 23 2.31 -17.90 27.71
N ILE A 24 2.18 -16.81 28.47
CA ILE A 24 2.57 -15.48 28.00
C ILE A 24 4.10 -15.43 28.00
N LEU A 25 4.70 -15.60 26.83
CA LEU A 25 6.11 -15.28 26.59
C LEU A 25 6.30 -13.76 26.73
N ARG A 26 6.67 -13.31 27.93
CA ARG A 26 7.15 -11.94 28.15
C ARG A 26 8.52 -11.78 27.48
N GLY A 27 8.51 -11.37 26.22
CA GLY A 27 9.70 -10.86 25.55
C GLY A 27 10.16 -9.58 26.23
N ALA A 28 11.24 -9.66 27.01
CA ALA A 28 11.87 -8.48 27.58
C ALA A 28 12.75 -7.81 26.52
N GLY A 29 12.19 -6.83 25.81
CA GLY A 29 12.90 -5.96 24.87
C GLY A 29 12.22 -4.60 24.83
N LEU A 30 13.00 -3.53 24.97
CA LEU A 30 12.51 -2.15 24.92
C LEU A 30 12.15 -1.77 23.47
N GLY A 31 10.94 -2.15 23.05
CA GLY A 31 10.30 -1.67 21.83
C GLY A 31 8.89 -1.22 22.18
N GLY A 32 8.61 0.08 22.06
CA GLY A 32 7.23 0.55 22.14
C GLY A 32 6.42 -0.05 20.99
N HIS A 33 5.13 -0.30 21.21
CA HIS A 33 4.22 -0.54 20.10
C HIS A 33 4.31 0.65 19.14
N PRO A 34 4.32 0.44 17.82
CA PRO A 34 4.38 1.53 16.86
C PRO A 34 3.15 2.41 16.99
N ASP A 35 3.32 3.69 16.71
CA ASP A 35 2.20 4.63 16.63
C ASP A 35 1.37 4.34 15.39
N VAL A 36 0.09 4.02 15.56
CA VAL A 36 -0.85 3.72 14.46
C VAL A 36 -1.68 4.95 14.17
N VAL A 37 -1.31 5.66 13.10
CA VAL A 37 -2.01 6.88 12.66
C VAL A 37 -2.90 6.57 11.46
N PHE A 38 -4.05 7.24 11.39
CA PHE A 38 -4.95 7.15 10.23
C PHE A 38 -4.87 8.43 9.40
N ASP A 39 -4.82 8.30 8.08
CA ASP A 39 -4.45 9.38 7.16
C ASP A 39 -5.31 9.35 5.88
N GLY A 40 -6.49 9.96 5.94
CA GLY A 40 -7.49 9.97 4.85
C GLY A 40 -7.28 11.04 3.78
N ARG A 41 -6.03 11.30 3.40
CA ARG A 41 -5.69 12.26 2.34
C ARG A 41 -5.94 11.66 0.95
N THR A 42 -6.69 12.37 0.10
CA THR A 42 -6.95 11.92 -1.29
C THR A 42 -5.68 11.86 -2.13
N ALA A 43 -4.60 12.54 -1.75
CA ALA A 43 -3.30 12.42 -2.43
C ALA A 43 -2.78 10.97 -2.54
N TYR A 44 -3.00 10.10 -1.54
CA TYR A 44 -2.64 8.68 -1.64
C TYR A 44 -3.54 7.94 -2.64
N ASP A 45 -4.83 8.24 -2.59
CA ASP A 45 -5.84 7.59 -3.42
C ASP A 45 -5.75 8.01 -4.90
N PHE A 46 -5.34 9.26 -5.16
CA PHE A 46 -4.90 9.73 -6.48
C PHE A 46 -3.73 8.89 -7.01
N PHE A 47 -2.68 8.72 -6.21
CA PHE A 47 -1.54 7.89 -6.61
C PHE A 47 -1.96 6.44 -6.89
N ILE A 48 -2.81 5.86 -6.04
CA ILE A 48 -3.31 4.49 -6.24
C ILE A 48 -4.14 4.40 -7.53
N SER A 49 -4.97 5.40 -7.86
CA SER A 49 -5.79 5.41 -9.08
C SER A 49 -4.98 5.33 -10.39
N LEU A 50 -3.70 5.75 -10.39
CA LEU A 50 -2.77 5.58 -11.51
C LEU A 50 -2.38 4.11 -11.73
N ASN A 51 -2.26 3.35 -10.64
CA ASN A 51 -1.84 1.96 -10.59
C ASN A 51 -3.02 0.97 -10.77
N VAL A 52 -4.27 1.41 -10.61
CA VAL A 52 -5.44 0.55 -10.81
C VAL A 52 -5.67 0.28 -12.29
N ALA A 53 -5.40 -0.96 -12.72
CA ALA A 53 -5.74 -1.44 -14.04
C ALA A 53 -7.25 -1.30 -14.31
N ALA A 54 -7.64 -0.99 -15.56
CA ALA A 54 -9.04 -0.83 -15.95
C ALA A 54 -9.81 -2.17 -16.16
N GLY A 55 -9.33 -3.24 -15.52
CA GLY A 55 -9.82 -4.61 -15.63
C GLY A 55 -11.02 -4.93 -14.72
N GLU A 56 -11.34 -6.22 -14.62
CA GLU A 56 -12.45 -6.73 -13.81
C GLU A 56 -12.09 -6.95 -12.33
N ASP A 57 -10.79 -6.93 -11.99
CA ASP A 57 -10.27 -7.19 -10.63
C ASP A 57 -10.40 -6.00 -9.67
N ALA A 58 -10.71 -4.80 -10.18
CA ALA A 58 -10.95 -3.61 -9.38
C ALA A 58 -12.40 -3.57 -8.88
N ASP A 59 -12.59 -3.68 -7.56
CA ASP A 59 -13.90 -3.59 -6.91
C ASP A 59 -14.29 -2.11 -6.78
N LEU A 60 -14.79 -1.55 -7.88
CA LEU A 60 -15.27 -0.17 -7.99
C LEU A 60 -16.77 -0.16 -8.30
N LEU A 61 -17.45 0.88 -7.82
CA LEU A 61 -18.85 1.13 -8.21
C LEU A 61 -18.97 1.20 -9.75
N PRO A 62 -20.10 0.76 -10.36
CA PRO A 62 -20.21 0.67 -11.82
C PRO A 62 -19.99 1.99 -12.57
N GLU A 63 -20.32 3.11 -11.94
CA GLU A 63 -20.04 4.46 -12.43
C GLU A 63 -18.53 4.78 -12.49
N ASP A 64 -17.77 4.33 -11.49
CA ASP A 64 -16.33 4.56 -11.37
C ASP A 64 -15.50 3.62 -12.24
N ALA A 65 -15.90 2.35 -12.33
CA ALA A 65 -15.32 1.44 -13.32
C ALA A 65 -15.53 2.00 -14.75
N THR A 66 -16.64 2.69 -15.00
CA THR A 66 -16.93 3.36 -16.27
C THR A 66 -16.15 4.66 -16.45
N TRP A 67 -16.02 5.48 -15.40
CA TRP A 67 -15.15 6.65 -15.38
C TRP A 67 -13.70 6.25 -15.65
N LEU A 68 -13.12 5.29 -14.92
CA LEU A 68 -11.72 4.86 -15.03
C LEU A 68 -11.39 4.40 -16.47
N ARG A 69 -12.25 3.53 -17.05
CA ARG A 69 -12.12 3.09 -18.44
C ARG A 69 -12.23 4.24 -19.45
N ARG A 70 -13.09 5.24 -19.18
CA ARG A 70 -13.25 6.42 -20.05
C ARG A 70 -12.06 7.36 -19.93
N SER A 71 -11.61 7.66 -18.72
CA SER A 71 -10.49 8.51 -18.38
C SER A 71 -9.20 8.01 -19.02
N ARG A 72 -8.86 6.72 -18.84
CA ARG A 72 -7.71 6.09 -19.53
C ARG A 72 -7.82 6.17 -21.06
N LYS A 73 -9.02 5.99 -21.63
CA LYS A 73 -9.25 6.12 -23.09
C LYS A 73 -9.18 7.57 -23.61
N SER A 74 -9.48 8.57 -22.78
CA SER A 74 -9.43 9.99 -23.16
C SER A 74 -8.03 10.61 -23.11
N LEU A 75 -7.07 9.98 -22.42
CA LEU A 75 -5.67 10.37 -22.49
C LEU A 75 -5.15 10.28 -23.93
N ALA A 76 -4.28 11.21 -24.32
CA ALA A 76 -3.59 11.16 -25.61
C ALA A 76 -2.71 9.89 -25.69
N GLU A 77 -2.52 9.36 -26.90
CA GLU A 77 -1.77 8.11 -27.12
C GLU A 77 -0.36 8.12 -26.48
N PRO A 78 0.48 9.16 -26.65
CA PRO A 78 1.79 9.18 -25.98
C PRO A 78 1.70 9.19 -24.45
N VAL A 79 0.62 9.70 -23.86
CA VAL A 79 0.42 9.73 -22.41
C VAL A 79 -0.06 8.38 -21.89
N ARG A 80 -0.83 7.62 -22.68
CA ARG A 80 -1.18 6.23 -22.35
C ARG A 80 0.07 5.34 -22.36
N ASP A 81 0.93 5.49 -23.36
CA ASP A 81 2.21 4.77 -23.41
C ASP A 81 3.09 5.11 -22.20
N CYS A 82 3.10 6.37 -21.73
CA CYS A 82 3.79 6.76 -20.49
C CYS A 82 3.14 6.12 -19.25
N LEU A 83 1.80 6.09 -19.18
CA LEU A 83 1.05 5.52 -18.06
C LEU A 83 1.31 4.02 -17.92
N ASP A 84 1.31 3.27 -19.03
CA ASP A 84 1.55 1.83 -19.04
C ASP A 84 3.03 1.51 -18.70
N VAL A 85 3.98 2.35 -19.11
CA VAL A 85 5.42 2.22 -18.75
C VAL A 85 5.69 2.55 -17.27
N CYS A 86 5.01 3.54 -16.70
CA CYS A 86 5.26 4.01 -15.34
C CYS A 86 4.42 3.29 -14.27
N PHE A 87 3.21 2.80 -14.61
CA PHE A 87 2.20 2.32 -13.66
C PHE A 87 1.36 1.13 -14.19
N GLY A 88 1.77 0.47 -15.28
CA GLY A 88 1.11 -0.73 -15.80
C GLY A 88 1.76 -2.04 -15.34
N ASP A 89 1.16 -3.18 -15.71
CA ASP A 89 1.55 -4.54 -15.28
C ASP A 89 3.01 -4.96 -15.59
N GLN A 90 3.74 -4.16 -16.39
CA GLN A 90 5.14 -4.40 -16.77
C GLN A 90 6.07 -3.25 -16.32
N SER A 91 5.59 -2.38 -15.42
CA SER A 91 6.41 -1.34 -14.80
C SER A 91 7.49 -1.97 -13.91
N VAL A 92 8.58 -1.24 -13.67
CA VAL A 92 9.63 -1.64 -12.72
C VAL A 92 9.30 -1.28 -11.26
N ASP A 93 8.05 -0.88 -11.00
CA ASP A 93 7.51 -0.43 -9.71
C ASP A 93 8.32 0.70 -9.02
N ALA A 94 9.27 1.33 -9.73
CA ALA A 94 10.15 2.37 -9.17
C ALA A 94 9.35 3.53 -8.55
N PHE A 95 8.21 3.90 -9.15
CA PHE A 95 7.35 4.96 -8.67
C PHE A 95 6.54 4.60 -7.40
N HIS A 96 6.60 3.35 -6.92
CA HIS A 96 6.12 2.97 -5.57
C HIS A 96 6.91 3.66 -4.44
N ALA A 97 8.02 4.35 -4.74
CA ALA A 97 8.68 5.26 -3.81
C ALA A 97 7.85 6.55 -3.53
N LEU A 98 6.99 6.99 -4.45
CA LEU A 98 6.32 8.30 -4.36
C LEU A 98 5.41 8.49 -3.13
N PRO A 99 4.70 7.49 -2.59
CA PRO A 99 4.04 7.58 -1.29
C PRO A 99 4.95 8.01 -0.13
N SER A 100 6.27 7.77 -0.20
CA SER A 100 7.22 8.28 0.79
C SER A 100 7.26 9.80 0.84
N LEU A 101 7.05 10.49 -0.30
CA LEU A 101 6.91 11.94 -0.34
C LEU A 101 5.66 12.38 0.46
N LEU A 102 4.53 11.71 0.27
CA LEU A 102 3.28 11.99 1.00
C LEU A 102 3.41 11.74 2.51
N VAL A 103 4.18 10.72 2.91
CA VAL A 103 4.47 10.43 4.33
C VAL A 103 5.37 11.51 4.95
N ALA A 104 6.36 12.00 4.21
CA ALA A 104 7.29 13.03 4.63
C ALA A 104 6.71 14.46 4.60
N ARG A 105 5.76 14.72 3.70
CA ARG A 105 5.08 16.01 3.49
C ARG A 105 3.61 15.91 3.90
N PRO A 106 3.27 16.04 5.20
CA PRO A 106 1.89 16.00 5.68
C PRO A 106 1.05 17.20 5.20
N ASP A 107 1.68 18.22 4.62
CA ASP A 107 1.07 19.40 4.00
C ASP A 107 0.44 19.12 2.62
N ILE A 108 0.95 18.13 1.88
CA ILE A 108 0.31 17.65 0.64
C ILE A 108 -0.98 16.92 1.03
N LYS A 109 -2.17 17.39 0.62
CA LYS A 109 -3.47 16.86 1.06
C LYS A 109 -4.24 16.10 -0.02
N ASP A 110 -4.13 16.58 -1.24
CA ASP A 110 -5.01 16.29 -2.37
C ASP A 110 -4.20 16.05 -3.65
N ALA A 111 -4.88 15.64 -4.73
CA ALA A 111 -4.24 15.39 -6.01
C ALA A 111 -3.48 16.62 -6.54
N SER A 112 -4.06 17.82 -6.38
CA SER A 112 -3.49 19.06 -6.90
C SER A 112 -2.19 19.46 -6.19
N SER A 113 -2.15 19.35 -4.86
CA SER A 113 -0.97 19.63 -4.04
C SER A 113 0.11 18.55 -4.22
N PHE A 114 -0.26 17.31 -4.57
CA PHE A 114 0.72 16.28 -4.88
C PHE A 114 1.41 16.52 -6.22
N VAL A 115 0.66 16.83 -7.29
CA VAL A 115 1.26 17.19 -8.59
C VAL A 115 2.12 18.44 -8.47
N ALA A 116 1.63 19.50 -7.83
CA ALA A 116 2.42 20.71 -7.59
C ALA A 116 3.71 20.43 -6.80
N ALA A 117 3.67 19.56 -5.79
CA ALA A 117 4.86 19.19 -5.03
C ALA A 117 5.85 18.34 -5.84
N LEU A 118 5.39 17.52 -6.80
CA LEU A 118 6.28 16.85 -7.74
C LEU A 118 6.97 17.86 -8.66
N ASP A 119 6.24 18.86 -9.17
CA ASP A 119 6.77 19.90 -10.07
C ASP A 119 7.77 20.85 -9.39
N GLU A 120 7.65 21.05 -8.07
CA GLU A 120 8.65 21.78 -7.27
C GLU A 120 9.98 21.02 -7.07
N ILE A 121 9.98 19.69 -7.16
CA ILE A 121 11.17 18.87 -6.93
C ILE A 121 11.95 18.72 -8.25
N PRO A 122 13.24 19.12 -8.31
CA PRO A 122 14.09 18.89 -9.48
C PRO A 122 14.20 17.39 -9.82
N ASP A 123 14.43 17.07 -11.09
CA ASP A 123 14.47 15.67 -11.54
C ASP A 123 15.55 14.86 -10.80
N GLU A 124 16.69 15.46 -10.43
CA GLU A 124 17.72 14.79 -9.62
C GLU A 124 17.21 14.41 -8.22
N GLY A 125 16.26 15.17 -7.68
CA GLY A 125 15.58 14.89 -6.41
C GLY A 125 14.59 13.73 -6.53
N ILE A 126 13.83 13.67 -7.64
CA ILE A 126 12.96 12.53 -7.94
C ILE A 126 13.79 11.27 -8.21
N VAL A 127 14.82 11.34 -9.05
CA VAL A 127 15.74 10.24 -9.33
C VAL A 127 16.34 9.69 -8.03
N ARG A 128 16.81 10.57 -7.14
CA ARG A 128 17.31 10.17 -5.81
C ARG A 128 16.28 9.40 -4.99
N LEU A 129 15.05 9.90 -4.89
CA LEU A 129 13.96 9.23 -4.16
C LEU A 129 13.69 7.81 -4.71
N LEU A 130 13.66 7.66 -6.04
CA LEU A 130 13.43 6.37 -6.71
C LEU A 130 14.62 5.41 -6.49
N VAL A 131 15.86 5.90 -6.58
CA VAL A 131 17.07 5.10 -6.32
C VAL A 131 17.14 4.67 -4.85
N GLU A 132 16.86 5.58 -3.91
CA GLU A 132 16.88 5.30 -2.46
C GLU A 132 15.89 4.17 -2.09
N ASP A 133 14.71 4.15 -2.71
CA ASP A 133 13.74 3.07 -2.51
C ASP A 133 14.19 1.74 -3.14
N ILE A 134 14.65 1.75 -4.40
CA ILE A 134 15.15 0.55 -5.10
C ILE A 134 16.31 -0.10 -4.33
N VAL A 135 17.22 0.69 -3.74
CA VAL A 135 18.39 0.16 -3.01
C VAL A 135 18.18 0.02 -1.50
N ARG A 136 16.98 0.28 -0.95
CA ARG A 136 16.70 0.31 0.51
C ARG A 136 17.07 -0.95 1.29
N HIS A 137 17.15 -2.10 0.61
CA HIS A 137 17.51 -3.41 1.18
C HIS A 137 18.94 -3.87 0.82
N VAL A 138 19.75 -2.97 0.27
CA VAL A 138 21.10 -3.26 -0.21
C VAL A 138 22.13 -2.57 0.68
N GLU A 139 22.91 -3.36 1.41
CA GLU A 139 23.97 -2.83 2.27
C GLU A 139 25.10 -2.21 1.43
N GLY A 140 25.47 -0.97 1.75
CA GLY A 140 26.63 -0.31 1.16
C GLY A 140 26.69 1.18 1.47
N THR A 141 27.79 1.64 2.06
CA THR A 141 28.07 3.07 2.21
C THR A 141 28.09 3.74 0.83
N ASP A 142 27.44 4.89 0.73
CA ASP A 142 27.33 5.73 -0.47
C ASP A 142 26.75 5.03 -1.72
N LEU A 143 26.04 3.89 -1.56
CA LEU A 143 25.52 3.12 -2.70
C LEU A 143 24.62 3.95 -3.62
N VAL A 144 23.72 4.75 -3.03
CA VAL A 144 22.83 5.69 -3.73
C VAL A 144 23.63 6.66 -4.62
N GLU A 145 24.63 7.33 -4.08
CA GLU A 145 25.50 8.27 -4.83
C GLU A 145 26.20 7.58 -6.00
N ARG A 146 26.65 6.34 -5.79
CA ARG A 146 27.41 5.57 -6.78
C ARG A 146 26.51 5.04 -7.89
N VAL A 147 25.26 4.70 -7.58
CA VAL A 147 24.23 4.36 -8.57
C VAL A 147 23.83 5.60 -9.38
N ILE A 148 23.57 6.74 -8.74
CA ILE A 148 23.25 8.01 -9.43
C ILE A 148 24.39 8.46 -10.36
N ARG A 149 25.66 8.18 -10.01
CA ARG A 149 26.83 8.42 -10.89
C ARG A 149 26.99 7.41 -12.03
N GLY A 150 26.13 6.41 -12.15
CA GLY A 150 26.24 5.36 -13.15
C GLY A 150 27.43 4.42 -12.96
N GLU A 151 27.93 4.23 -11.73
CA GLU A 151 29.03 3.29 -11.50
C GLU A 151 28.58 1.85 -11.79
N GLU A 152 29.09 1.25 -12.87
CA GLU A 152 28.80 -0.15 -13.25
C GLU A 152 29.02 -1.16 -12.11
N LYS A 153 29.99 -0.92 -11.22
CA LYS A 153 30.20 -1.76 -10.02
C LYS A 153 29.08 -1.62 -8.98
N ALA A 154 28.45 -0.45 -8.88
CA ALA A 154 27.32 -0.22 -7.99
C ALA A 154 26.03 -0.82 -8.59
N LEU A 155 25.78 -0.59 -9.89
CA LEU A 155 24.68 -1.19 -10.64
C LEU A 155 24.72 -2.73 -10.57
N ALA A 156 25.90 -3.34 -10.74
CA ALA A 156 26.08 -4.78 -10.61
C ALA A 156 25.77 -5.31 -9.19
N VAL A 157 26.05 -4.54 -8.14
CA VAL A 157 25.66 -4.92 -6.76
C VAL A 157 24.15 -4.89 -6.60
N VAL A 158 23.48 -3.82 -7.07
CA VAL A 158 22.01 -3.69 -7.02
C VAL A 158 21.34 -4.82 -7.81
N GLN A 159 21.85 -5.15 -9.00
CA GLN A 159 21.33 -6.22 -9.86
C GLN A 159 21.32 -7.61 -9.17
N THR A 160 22.19 -7.87 -8.18
CA THR A 160 22.21 -9.17 -7.46
C THR A 160 20.99 -9.42 -6.57
N LYS A 161 20.15 -8.40 -6.35
CA LYS A 161 19.03 -8.44 -5.39
C LYS A 161 17.65 -8.62 -6.03
N PHE A 162 17.58 -8.55 -7.36
CA PHE A 162 16.34 -8.70 -8.13
C PHE A 162 16.28 -10.04 -8.82
N GLU A 163 15.06 -10.49 -9.14
CA GLU A 163 14.83 -11.70 -9.93
C GLU A 163 15.29 -11.51 -11.38
N GLU A 164 15.61 -12.60 -12.08
CA GLU A 164 16.24 -12.52 -13.41
C GLU A 164 15.41 -11.74 -14.45
N TRP A 165 14.08 -11.77 -14.31
CA TRP A 165 13.15 -11.08 -15.19
C TRP A 165 13.09 -9.56 -14.95
N ASP A 166 13.35 -9.09 -13.73
CA ASP A 166 13.38 -7.67 -13.36
C ASP A 166 14.72 -6.99 -13.67
N LYS A 167 15.83 -7.73 -13.58
CA LYS A 167 17.20 -7.20 -13.62
C LYS A 167 17.47 -6.26 -14.78
N ALA A 168 17.04 -6.62 -15.99
CA ALA A 168 17.30 -5.83 -17.19
C ALA A 168 16.56 -4.49 -17.15
N SER A 169 15.30 -4.51 -16.73
CA SER A 169 14.43 -3.33 -16.65
C SER A 169 14.89 -2.38 -15.55
N ILE A 170 15.20 -2.90 -14.36
CA ILE A 170 15.69 -2.10 -13.22
C ILE A 170 17.07 -1.50 -13.53
N VAL A 171 18.02 -2.27 -14.07
CA VAL A 171 19.34 -1.72 -14.46
C VAL A 171 19.21 -0.71 -15.62
N GLY A 172 18.27 -0.92 -16.54
CA GLY A 172 17.94 0.05 -17.58
C GLY A 172 17.45 1.38 -17.00
N PHE A 173 16.46 1.32 -16.11
CA PHE A 173 15.94 2.48 -15.38
C PHE A 173 17.05 3.20 -14.58
N LEU A 174 17.88 2.46 -13.82
CA LEU A 174 18.94 3.05 -13.00
C LEU A 174 20.09 3.69 -13.82
N ARG A 175 20.27 3.30 -15.08
CA ARG A 175 21.27 3.91 -15.98
C ARG A 175 20.78 5.20 -16.63
N ASP A 176 19.48 5.32 -16.87
CA ASP A 176 18.87 6.46 -17.54
C ASP A 176 17.45 6.73 -16.97
N PRO A 177 17.36 7.30 -15.75
CA PRO A 177 16.09 7.48 -15.06
C PRO A 177 15.35 8.76 -15.48
N GLU A 178 16.03 9.78 -16.00
CA GLU A 178 15.44 11.07 -16.38
C GLU A 178 14.28 10.93 -17.40
N PRO A 179 14.38 10.12 -18.49
CA PRO A 179 13.26 9.90 -19.41
C PRO A 179 12.09 9.18 -18.75
N SER A 180 12.28 8.51 -17.62
CA SER A 180 11.19 7.88 -16.87
C SER A 180 10.50 8.89 -15.95
N VAL A 181 11.26 9.84 -15.39
CA VAL A 181 10.70 10.97 -14.61
C VAL A 181 9.83 11.88 -15.49
N ASP A 182 10.30 12.26 -16.69
CA ASP A 182 9.52 13.03 -17.67
C ASP A 182 8.21 12.33 -18.07
N LYS A 183 8.25 11.01 -18.30
CA LYS A 183 7.03 10.21 -18.54
C LYS A 183 6.08 10.24 -17.36
N MET A 184 6.59 10.08 -16.14
CA MET A 184 5.78 10.11 -14.91
C MET A 184 5.10 11.48 -14.73
N ARG A 185 5.83 12.59 -14.91
CA ARG A 185 5.28 13.96 -14.85
C ARG A 185 4.10 14.14 -15.79
N ARG A 186 4.28 13.82 -17.07
CA ARG A 186 3.23 13.89 -18.10
C ARG A 186 1.98 13.07 -17.73
N VAL A 187 2.17 11.94 -17.05
CA VAL A 187 1.07 11.08 -16.60
C VAL A 187 0.32 11.73 -15.42
N VAL A 188 1.02 12.18 -14.38
CA VAL A 188 0.36 12.78 -13.20
C VAL A 188 -0.33 14.10 -13.54
N GLU A 189 0.30 14.95 -14.38
CA GLU A 189 -0.29 16.18 -14.93
C GLU A 189 -1.58 15.91 -15.71
N ALA A 190 -1.55 14.93 -16.62
CA ALA A 190 -2.70 14.60 -17.48
C ALA A 190 -3.81 13.85 -16.72
N TRP A 191 -3.47 13.12 -15.66
CA TRP A 191 -4.44 12.41 -14.83
C TRP A 191 -5.16 13.32 -13.83
N LEU A 192 -4.48 14.36 -13.33
CA LEU A 192 -5.02 15.33 -12.37
C LEU A 192 -6.45 15.82 -12.68
N PRO A 193 -6.74 16.43 -13.85
CA PRO A 193 -8.08 16.93 -14.16
C PRO A 193 -9.13 15.83 -14.31
N LEU A 194 -8.71 14.58 -14.57
CA LEU A 194 -9.60 13.43 -14.66
C LEU A 194 -10.00 12.95 -13.25
N TYR A 195 -9.05 12.88 -12.32
CA TYR A 195 -9.29 12.50 -10.92
C TYR A 195 -10.03 13.60 -10.13
N GLN A 196 -9.74 14.88 -10.38
CA GLN A 196 -10.47 15.99 -9.77
C GLN A 196 -11.99 15.95 -10.03
N ALA A 197 -12.43 15.30 -11.11
CA ALA A 197 -13.85 15.09 -11.39
C ALA A 197 -14.54 14.08 -10.43
N VAL A 198 -13.78 13.30 -9.65
CA VAL A 198 -14.27 12.35 -8.65
C VAL A 198 -13.77 12.61 -7.22
N GLU A 199 -12.74 13.45 -7.06
CA GLU A 199 -12.01 13.67 -5.79
C GLU A 199 -12.90 14.06 -4.60
N ASP A 200 -13.84 15.00 -4.74
CA ASP A 200 -14.76 15.40 -3.64
C ASP A 200 -15.60 14.23 -3.10
N ARG A 201 -16.04 13.33 -4.01
CA ARG A 201 -16.83 12.15 -3.65
C ARG A 201 -15.95 11.08 -3.02
N VAL A 202 -14.73 10.89 -3.53
CA VAL A 202 -13.73 10.03 -2.89
C VAL A 202 -13.45 10.52 -1.48
N ALA A 203 -13.14 11.80 -1.29
CA ALA A 203 -12.88 12.42 0.01
C ALA A 203 -14.03 12.13 1.00
N SER A 204 -15.28 12.28 0.54
CA SER A 204 -16.48 11.97 1.33
C SER A 204 -16.54 10.49 1.78
N VAL A 205 -16.13 9.55 0.91
CA VAL A 205 -16.04 8.11 1.24
C VAL A 205 -14.90 7.84 2.23
N LEU A 206 -13.71 8.44 2.04
CA LEU A 206 -12.58 8.29 2.96
C LEU A 206 -12.92 8.84 4.35
N GLU A 207 -13.55 10.01 4.43
CA GLU A 207 -14.01 10.62 5.68
C GLU A 207 -15.04 9.75 6.41
N GLN A 208 -15.96 9.13 5.68
CA GLN A 208 -16.99 8.25 6.25
C GLN A 208 -16.38 6.93 6.78
N ASP A 209 -15.42 6.32 6.08
CA ASP A 209 -14.66 5.16 6.58
C ASP A 209 -13.90 5.50 7.88
N LEU A 210 -13.19 6.63 7.91
CA LEU A 210 -12.47 7.10 9.11
C LEU A 210 -13.38 7.36 10.31
N LYS A 211 -14.62 7.79 10.05
CA LYS A 211 -15.66 8.06 11.05
C LYS A 211 -16.26 6.76 11.59
N ASP A 212 -16.54 5.79 10.74
CA ASP A 212 -17.04 4.47 11.15
C ASP A 212 -16.00 3.74 12.01
N ARG A 213 -14.71 3.84 11.66
CA ARG A 213 -13.60 3.25 12.44
C ARG A 213 -13.25 4.01 13.72
N LYS A 214 -13.93 5.11 14.06
CA LYS A 214 -13.61 5.94 15.25
C LYS A 214 -13.65 5.14 16.56
N SER A 215 -14.60 4.20 16.69
CA SER A 215 -14.71 3.35 17.90
C SER A 215 -13.57 2.34 17.98
N ASP A 216 -13.26 1.67 16.87
CA ASP A 216 -12.20 0.67 16.79
C ASP A 216 -10.83 1.32 17.10
N ARG A 217 -10.54 2.46 16.48
CA ARG A 217 -9.34 3.29 16.72
C ARG A 217 -9.17 3.76 18.17
N ALA A 218 -10.25 3.84 18.95
CA ALA A 218 -10.21 4.28 20.33
C ALA A 218 -10.15 3.13 21.36
N SER A 219 -10.31 1.88 20.93
CA SER A 219 -10.52 0.74 21.83
C SER A 219 -9.70 -0.51 21.53
N MET A 220 -9.18 -0.67 20.31
CA MET A 220 -8.36 -1.81 19.91
C MET A 220 -6.87 -1.58 20.15
N ASP A 221 -6.13 -2.65 20.40
CA ASP A 221 -4.68 -2.61 20.33
C ASP A 221 -4.21 -2.50 18.86
N PRO A 222 -2.98 -2.00 18.61
CA PRO A 222 -2.43 -1.83 17.26
C PRO A 222 -2.53 -3.05 16.34
N ALA A 223 -2.26 -4.27 16.83
CA ALA A 223 -2.22 -5.45 15.97
C ALA A 223 -3.65 -5.87 15.57
N THR A 224 -4.58 -5.91 16.52
CA THR A 224 -6.00 -6.17 16.25
C THR A 224 -6.59 -5.11 15.31
N LEU A 225 -6.22 -3.84 15.49
CA LEU A 225 -6.70 -2.74 14.65
C LEU A 225 -6.22 -2.86 13.20
N ILE A 226 -4.95 -3.24 12.98
CA ILE A 226 -4.40 -3.49 11.63
C ILE A 226 -5.06 -4.72 11.00
N GLU A 227 -5.10 -5.87 11.70
CA GLU A 227 -5.70 -7.12 11.18
C GLU A 227 -7.17 -6.90 10.78
N ARG A 228 -7.96 -6.21 11.62
CA ARG A 228 -9.36 -5.91 11.31
C ARG A 228 -9.53 -4.86 10.20
N THR A 229 -8.66 -3.86 10.11
CA THR A 229 -8.80 -2.78 9.11
C THR A 229 -8.41 -3.23 7.71
N THR A 230 -7.42 -4.12 7.61
CA THR A 230 -6.87 -4.65 6.34
C THR A 230 -7.62 -5.88 5.80
N GLY A 231 -8.65 -6.38 6.50
CA GLY A 231 -9.36 -7.60 6.11
C GLY A 231 -8.62 -8.90 6.42
N GLY A 232 -7.74 -8.92 7.43
CA GLY A 232 -7.08 -10.12 7.94
C GLY A 232 -5.55 -10.12 7.84
N LEU A 233 -4.90 -9.02 7.45
CA LEU A 233 -3.44 -8.96 7.36
C LEU A 233 -2.83 -8.93 8.77
N ARG A 234 -2.25 -10.06 9.18
CA ARG A 234 -1.51 -10.20 10.43
C ARG A 234 -0.14 -9.57 10.33
N TRP A 235 -0.05 -8.31 10.73
CA TRP A 235 1.22 -7.60 10.81
C TRP A 235 1.94 -7.90 12.13
N LEU A 236 3.23 -8.23 12.05
CA LEU A 236 4.12 -8.39 13.20
C LEU A 236 5.03 -7.16 13.31
N PRO A 237 5.18 -6.54 14.50
CA PRO A 237 6.10 -5.43 14.67
C PRO A 237 7.56 -5.80 14.39
N GLU A 238 8.08 -5.26 13.28
CA GLU A 238 9.47 -5.39 12.86
C GLU A 238 10.29 -4.16 13.32
N PRO A 239 11.29 -4.30 14.20
CA PRO A 239 12.30 -3.27 14.35
C PRO A 239 12.99 -3.03 12.99
N PRO A 240 13.13 -1.78 12.50
CA PRO A 240 13.05 -0.53 13.26
C PRO A 240 11.75 0.29 13.05
N VAL A 241 10.67 -0.32 12.57
CA VAL A 241 9.37 0.35 12.33
C VAL A 241 8.80 0.91 13.64
N ARG A 242 8.56 2.22 13.67
CA ARG A 242 7.98 2.96 14.80
C ARG A 242 6.63 3.59 14.50
N ARG A 243 6.26 3.71 13.23
CA ARG A 243 5.01 4.32 12.77
C ARG A 243 4.32 3.40 11.77
N VAL A 244 3.03 3.14 11.99
CA VAL A 244 2.16 2.49 11.02
C VAL A 244 1.12 3.52 10.56
N ILE A 245 0.95 3.65 9.24
CA ILE A 245 0.05 4.61 8.62
C ILE A 245 -1.07 3.81 7.96
N MET A 246 -2.30 4.05 8.41
CA MET A 246 -3.52 3.44 7.88
C MET A 246 -4.21 4.48 6.98
N ALA A 247 -4.00 4.38 5.67
CA ALA A 247 -4.64 5.25 4.69
C ALA A 247 -5.86 4.53 4.10
N PRO A 248 -7.11 4.98 4.33
CA PRO A 248 -8.24 4.47 3.57
C PRO A 248 -8.07 4.83 2.10
N SER A 249 -8.40 3.91 1.20
CA SER A 249 -8.43 4.16 -0.24
C SER A 249 -9.65 3.51 -0.87
N TYR A 250 -10.31 4.26 -1.74
CA TYR A 250 -11.39 3.79 -2.57
C TYR A 250 -10.86 3.00 -3.76
N PHE A 251 -9.82 3.52 -4.42
CA PHE A 251 -9.19 2.83 -5.56
C PHE A 251 -8.38 1.60 -5.16
N ALA A 252 -8.04 1.40 -3.88
CA ALA A 252 -7.41 0.17 -3.42
C ALA A 252 -8.33 -1.07 -3.50
N ARG A 253 -9.67 -0.91 -3.49
CA ARG A 253 -10.63 -2.02 -3.40
C ARG A 253 -10.43 -3.07 -4.51
N PRO A 254 -10.33 -4.38 -4.20
CA PRO A 254 -10.45 -5.03 -2.87
C PRO A 254 -9.10 -5.28 -2.15
N TYR A 255 -7.99 -4.82 -2.69
CA TYR A 255 -6.63 -5.14 -2.24
C TYR A 255 -6.07 -4.15 -1.21
N ASN A 256 -5.01 -4.56 -0.50
CA ASN A 256 -4.21 -3.64 0.32
C ASN A 256 -2.91 -3.32 -0.43
N TYR A 257 -2.61 -2.04 -0.64
CA TYR A 257 -1.30 -1.61 -1.13
C TYR A 257 -0.40 -1.31 0.07
N ILE A 258 0.81 -1.88 0.07
CA ILE A 258 1.77 -1.78 1.17
C ILE A 258 2.99 -1.01 0.70
N TYR A 259 3.23 0.14 1.31
CA TYR A 259 4.42 0.96 1.09
C TYR A 259 5.25 1.04 2.36
N GLN A 260 6.56 1.24 2.24
CA GLN A 260 7.43 1.19 3.40
C GLN A 260 8.72 1.99 3.23
N ALA A 261 9.24 2.49 4.35
CA ALA A 261 10.64 2.87 4.48
C ALA A 261 11.25 2.17 5.70
N HIS A 262 12.41 2.65 6.15
CA HIS A 262 13.13 2.08 7.28
C HIS A 262 12.34 2.11 8.60
N ASP A 263 11.71 3.23 8.95
CA ASP A 263 11.06 3.45 10.25
C ASP A 263 9.52 3.52 10.19
N TRP A 264 8.91 3.38 9.02
CA TRP A 264 7.45 3.35 8.85
C TRP A 264 6.96 2.27 7.87
N ARG A 265 5.70 1.87 8.07
CA ARG A 265 4.89 1.04 7.15
C ARG A 265 3.59 1.78 6.86
N LEU A 266 3.14 1.78 5.61
CA LEU A 266 1.86 2.34 5.19
C LEU A 266 1.01 1.24 4.57
N PHE A 267 -0.21 1.08 5.09
CA PHE A 267 -1.25 0.26 4.51
C PHE A 267 -2.28 1.20 3.89
N ALA A 268 -2.29 1.26 2.56
CA ALA A 268 -3.42 1.82 1.84
C ALA A 268 -4.46 0.70 1.72
N TYR A 269 -5.48 0.76 2.57
CA TYR A 269 -6.44 -0.32 2.80
C TYR A 269 -7.76 -0.01 2.09
N PRO A 270 -8.51 -1.03 1.65
CA PRO A 270 -9.78 -0.83 0.96
C PRO A 270 -10.82 -0.28 1.95
N VAL A 271 -11.51 0.80 1.58
CA VAL A 271 -12.65 1.31 2.37
C VAL A 271 -13.74 0.25 2.51
N ALA A 272 -14.39 0.24 3.67
CA ALA A 272 -15.49 -0.69 3.93
C ALA A 272 -16.74 -0.33 3.10
N ASP A 273 -17.54 -1.33 2.71
CA ASP A 273 -18.79 -1.14 1.97
C ASP A 273 -19.75 -0.15 2.68
N SER A 274 -19.73 -0.07 4.01
CA SER A 274 -20.52 0.90 4.78
C SER A 274 -20.18 2.36 4.45
N ALA A 275 -18.94 2.64 4.06
CA ALA A 275 -18.47 3.98 3.70
C ALA A 275 -18.97 4.43 2.32
N LEU A 276 -19.42 3.50 1.46
CA LEU A 276 -20.07 3.80 0.17
C LEU A 276 -21.52 4.28 0.35
N GLY A 277 -22.11 4.08 1.54
CA GLY A 277 -23.44 4.56 1.87
C GLY A 277 -24.53 3.97 0.96
N SER A 278 -25.45 4.80 0.47
CA SER A 278 -26.53 4.36 -0.43
C SER A 278 -26.09 4.15 -1.88
N LEU A 279 -24.81 4.33 -2.21
CA LEU A 279 -24.28 4.10 -3.56
C LEU A 279 -24.16 2.60 -3.88
N ASP A 280 -24.07 1.75 -2.84
CA ASP A 280 -23.82 0.31 -2.96
C ASP A 280 -25.07 -0.57 -2.67
N ALA A 281 -26.28 -0.01 -2.83
CA ALA A 281 -27.54 -0.69 -2.51
C ALA A 281 -27.88 -1.94 -3.38
N ALA A 282 -26.95 -2.38 -4.24
CA ALA A 282 -27.12 -3.48 -5.18
C ALA A 282 -26.16 -4.67 -4.96
N VAL A 283 -25.14 -4.53 -4.10
CA VAL A 283 -24.18 -5.61 -3.79
C VAL A 283 -24.49 -6.15 -2.38
N PRO A 284 -24.65 -7.47 -2.18
CA PRO A 284 -24.73 -8.03 -0.84
C PRO A 284 -23.36 -7.86 -0.15
N PRO A 285 -23.29 -7.33 1.08
CA PRO A 285 -22.03 -7.01 1.75
C PRO A 285 -21.14 -8.24 1.87
N GLN A 286 -19.82 -8.07 1.74
CA GLN A 286 -18.89 -9.18 1.96
C GLN A 286 -18.98 -9.66 3.42
N ALA A 287 -19.60 -10.82 3.61
CA ALA A 287 -19.74 -11.43 4.92
C ALA A 287 -18.40 -11.99 5.39
N VAL A 288 -17.76 -11.29 6.33
CA VAL A 288 -16.58 -11.78 7.05
C VAL A 288 -16.94 -13.04 7.84
N VAL A 289 -16.13 -14.09 7.69
CA VAL A 289 -16.23 -15.38 8.40
C VAL A 289 -15.13 -15.49 9.46
#